data_AF-R6Q608-F1
#
_entry.id   AF-R6Q608-F1
#
_cell.length_a   1.000
_cell.length_b   1.000
_cell.length_c   1.000
_cell.angle_alpha   90.00
_cell.angle_beta   90.00
_cell.angle_gamma   90.00
#
_symmetry.space_group_name_H-M   'P 1'
#
loop_
_entity.id
_entity.type
_entity.pdbx_description
1 polymer ?
#
loop_
_entity_poly.entity_id
_entity_poly.type
_entity_poly.pdbx_seq_one_letter_code
_entity_poly.pdbx_strand_id
1 'polypeptide(L)'
;MVTFMKILFKVLSIIIGIVIILGILFFIVDYSRVKNNQIPIFCIPVGIAMDGGTVEYLGLGYKVIDFNTISGYDDIKIGTWTMKYSDFDDEISKYDKIKEQQIEIIQNSKVATIEVEKTPKKSENSNKSYTLTIKEMYQVLTLIETLNFIPKTCNNEVIYSIKYINENESVFMTYNIEAGDGRYHISCDDKTEAILSTSQNNQLNEIINKYF
;
A
#
# COMPACT_ATOMS: atom_id res chain seq x y z
N MET A 1 -47.25 23.99 36.59
CA MET A 1 -45.83 24.24 36.24
C MET A 1 -44.94 23.00 36.45
N VAL A 2 -44.93 22.38 37.64
CA VAL A 2 -44.07 21.21 37.96
C VAL A 2 -44.33 19.98 37.05
N THR A 3 -45.59 19.65 36.74
CA THR A 3 -45.94 18.49 35.90
C THR A 3 -45.53 18.67 34.43
N PHE A 4 -45.64 19.88 33.90
CA PHE A 4 -45.21 20.23 32.55
C PHE A 4 -43.68 20.11 32.39
N MET A 5 -42.93 20.59 33.38
CA MET A 5 -41.47 20.48 33.40
C MET A 5 -41.01 19.01 33.43
N LYS A 6 -41.68 18.15 34.19
CA LYS A 6 -41.40 16.71 34.24
C LYS A 6 -41.63 16.00 32.89
N ILE A 7 -42.65 16.40 32.13
CA ILE A 7 -42.93 15.84 30.81
C ILE A 7 -41.85 16.29 29.81
N LEU A 8 -41.48 17.58 29.84
CA LEU A 8 -40.41 18.13 29.00
C LEU A 8 -39.07 17.41 29.22
N PHE A 9 -38.69 17.17 30.48
CA PHE A 9 -37.47 16.42 30.81
C PHE A 9 -37.51 14.96 30.31
N LYS A 10 -38.67 14.29 30.38
CA LYS A 10 -38.82 12.93 29.85
C LYS A 10 -38.64 12.88 28.34
N VAL A 11 -39.26 13.82 27.61
CA VAL A 11 -39.13 13.90 26.15
C VAL A 11 -37.69 14.19 25.74
N LEU A 12 -37.02 15.14 26.41
CA LEU A 12 -35.61 15.45 26.15
C LEU A 12 -34.69 14.25 26.41
N SER A 13 -34.93 13.50 27.50
CA SER A 13 -34.16 12.30 27.81
C SER A 13 -34.32 11.19 26.75
N ILE A 14 -35.53 11.04 26.18
CA ILE A 14 -35.77 10.07 25.11
C ILE A 14 -35.01 10.47 23.84
N ILE A 15 -35.06 11.76 23.47
CA ILE A 15 -34.36 12.29 22.29
C ILE A 15 -32.84 12.07 22.45
N ILE A 16 -32.27 12.39 23.60
CA ILE A 16 -30.85 12.16 23.90
C ILE A 16 -30.50 10.68 23.79
N GLY A 17 -31.34 9.79 24.33
CA GLY A 17 -31.16 8.35 24.21
C GLY A 17 -31.11 7.87 22.75
N ILE A 18 -31.99 8.38 21.90
CA ILE A 18 -32.01 8.06 20.47
C ILE A 18 -30.73 8.54 19.78
N VAL A 19 -30.27 9.77 20.05
CA VAL A 19 -29.04 10.31 19.47
C VAL A 19 -27.81 9.48 19.87
N ILE A 20 -27.74 9.04 21.13
CA ILE A 20 -26.64 8.19 21.61
C ILE A 20 -26.66 6.84 20.88
N ILE A 21 -27.82 6.20 20.75
CA ILE A 21 -27.96 4.92 20.05
C ILE A 21 -27.53 5.06 18.58
N LEU A 22 -27.97 6.12 17.89
CA LEU A 22 -27.56 6.40 16.52
C LEU A 22 -26.05 6.68 16.42
N GLY A 23 -25.49 7.46 17.35
CA GLY A 23 -24.04 7.73 17.39
C GLY A 23 -23.21 6.45 17.53
N ILE A 24 -23.65 5.50 18.36
CA ILE A 24 -23.00 4.19 18.51
C ILE A 24 -23.09 3.39 17.20
N LEU A 25 -24.25 3.35 16.54
CA LEU A 25 -24.42 2.64 15.28
C LEU A 25 -23.53 3.22 14.17
N PHE A 26 -23.48 4.54 14.03
CA PHE A 26 -22.62 5.22 13.06
C PHE A 26 -21.14 4.95 13.34
N PHE A 27 -20.73 5.05 14.61
CA PHE A 27 -19.37 4.74 15.02
C PHE A 27 -18.98 3.30 14.67
N ILE A 28 -19.83 2.30 14.93
CA ILE A 28 -19.52 0.90 14.61
C ILE A 28 -19.28 0.71 13.10
N VAL A 29 -20.15 1.29 12.27
CA VAL A 29 -20.02 1.19 10.80
C VAL A 29 -18.73 1.88 10.33
N ASP A 30 -18.51 3.12 10.73
CA ASP A 30 -17.32 3.87 10.30
C ASP A 30 -16.03 3.26 10.85
N TYR A 31 -16.03 2.77 12.10
CA TYR A 31 -14.89 2.06 12.68
C TYR A 31 -14.54 0.82 11.87
N SER A 32 -15.53 0.01 11.48
CA SER A 32 -15.31 -1.15 10.64
C SER A 32 -14.73 -0.77 9.28
N ARG A 33 -15.18 0.33 8.69
CA ARG A 33 -14.66 0.84 7.41
C ARG A 33 -13.22 1.32 7.53
N VAL A 34 -12.92 2.13 8.54
CA VAL A 34 -11.56 2.62 8.83
C VAL A 34 -10.60 1.44 9.04
N LYS A 35 -11.02 0.40 9.76
CA LYS A 35 -10.21 -0.82 9.94
C LYS A 35 -9.95 -1.59 8.64
N ASN A 36 -10.79 -1.40 7.64
CA ASN A 36 -10.62 -1.95 6.30
C ASN A 36 -10.00 -0.94 5.31
N ASN A 37 -9.40 0.15 5.81
CA ASN A 37 -8.84 1.26 5.03
C ASN A 37 -9.83 1.88 4.04
N GLN A 38 -11.08 2.07 4.49
CA GLN A 38 -12.16 2.68 3.72
C GLN A 38 -12.65 3.96 4.39
N ILE A 39 -12.93 4.97 3.57
CA ILE A 39 -13.47 6.26 3.98
C ILE A 39 -14.78 6.08 4.78
N PRO A 40 -14.97 6.82 5.89
CA PRO A 40 -16.20 6.77 6.69
C PRO A 40 -17.42 7.23 5.88
N ILE A 41 -18.59 6.68 6.20
CA ILE A 41 -19.87 7.02 5.55
C ILE A 41 -20.63 8.07 6.36
N PHE A 42 -20.61 7.98 7.69
CA PHE A 42 -21.45 8.81 8.55
C PHE A 42 -20.73 10.04 9.12
N CYS A 43 -19.43 10.18 8.84
CA CYS A 43 -18.71 11.42 9.13
C CYS A 43 -18.90 12.48 8.05
N ILE A 44 -18.72 13.74 8.43
CA ILE A 44 -18.73 14.90 7.53
C ILE A 44 -17.29 15.43 7.40
N PRO A 45 -16.78 15.71 6.18
CA PRO A 45 -15.46 16.32 6.02
C PRO A 45 -15.45 17.74 6.60
N VAL A 46 -14.45 18.07 7.40
CA VAL A 46 -14.31 19.36 8.09
C VAL A 46 -13.05 20.12 7.71
N GLY A 47 -12.09 19.47 7.06
CA GLY A 47 -10.86 20.12 6.58
C GLY A 47 -10.07 19.24 5.63
N ILE A 48 -9.28 19.88 4.78
CA ILE A 48 -8.34 19.22 3.86
C ILE A 48 -6.98 19.89 4.07
N ALA A 49 -5.95 19.10 4.34
CA ALA A 49 -4.59 19.59 4.48
C ALA A 49 -3.91 19.75 3.11
N MET A 50 -2.95 20.68 3.04
CA MET A 50 -2.13 20.94 1.85
C MET A 50 -0.87 20.06 1.83
N ASP A 51 -1.01 18.81 2.24
CA ASP A 51 0.07 17.85 2.41
C ASP A 51 0.05 16.75 1.36
N GLY A 52 -0.84 16.83 0.36
CA GLY A 52 -1.15 15.77 -0.60
C GLY A 52 -2.65 15.49 -0.68
N GLY A 53 -3.40 15.93 0.34
CA GLY A 53 -4.86 15.92 0.37
C GLY A 53 -5.44 15.16 1.55
N THR A 54 -4.75 15.11 2.70
CA THR A 54 -5.29 14.51 3.92
C THR A 54 -6.62 15.16 4.29
N VAL A 55 -7.62 14.36 4.65
CA VAL A 55 -8.97 14.85 4.97
C VAL A 55 -9.32 14.54 6.43
N GLU A 56 -9.75 15.56 7.17
CA GLU A 56 -10.34 15.39 8.49
C GLU A 56 -11.86 15.24 8.39
N TYR A 57 -12.41 14.26 9.09
CA TYR A 57 -13.83 13.93 9.14
C TYR A 57 -14.34 13.94 10.58
N LEU A 58 -15.52 14.53 10.80
CA LEU A 58 -16.16 14.62 12.10
C LEU A 58 -17.42 13.73 12.14
N GLY A 59 -17.46 12.77 13.07
CA GLY A 59 -18.62 11.93 13.37
C GLY A 59 -19.26 12.29 14.71
N LEU A 60 -20.33 11.58 15.08
CA LEU A 60 -21.01 11.76 16.37
C LEU A 60 -20.19 11.15 17.51
N GLY A 61 -19.31 11.96 18.13
CA GLY A 61 -18.48 11.57 19.27
C GLY A 61 -17.07 11.06 18.90
N TYR A 62 -16.69 11.10 17.62
CA TYR A 62 -15.39 10.64 17.11
C TYR A 62 -14.93 11.46 15.91
N LYS A 63 -13.63 11.39 15.62
CA LYS A 63 -12.98 12.00 14.45
C LYS A 63 -12.27 10.91 13.65
N VAL A 64 -12.26 11.05 12.34
CA VAL A 64 -11.44 10.25 11.42
C VAL A 64 -10.49 11.18 10.67
N ILE A 65 -9.24 10.76 10.48
CA ILE A 65 -8.26 11.44 9.62
C ILE A 65 -7.81 10.43 8.57
N ASP A 66 -8.06 10.77 7.32
CA ASP A 66 -7.71 10.00 6.13
C ASP A 66 -6.45 10.64 5.54
N PHE A 67 -5.28 10.10 5.90
CA PHE A 67 -4.01 10.68 5.49
C PHE A 67 -3.76 10.40 4.02
N ASN A 68 -3.27 11.38 3.30
CA ASN A 68 -2.80 11.23 1.93
C ASN A 68 -1.67 12.23 1.70
N THR A 69 -0.48 11.89 2.20
CA THR A 69 0.67 12.79 2.12
C THR A 69 1.37 12.71 0.77
N ILE A 70 2.11 13.76 0.38
CA ILE A 70 2.96 13.79 -0.82
C ILE A 70 4.06 12.72 -0.72
N SER A 71 4.51 12.41 0.50
CA SER A 71 5.43 11.30 0.73
C SER A 71 4.77 9.93 0.56
N GLY A 72 3.44 9.84 0.49
CA GLY A 72 2.70 8.60 0.24
C GLY A 72 2.32 7.84 1.50
N TYR A 73 2.26 8.52 2.66
CA TYR A 73 1.61 7.98 3.85
C TYR A 73 0.09 8.09 3.68
N ASP A 74 -0.59 6.93 3.67
CA ASP A 74 -1.98 6.74 3.18
C ASP A 74 -2.85 5.93 4.17
N ASP A 75 -2.62 6.14 5.47
CA ASP A 75 -3.33 5.46 6.55
C ASP A 75 -4.62 6.20 6.94
N ILE A 76 -5.64 5.46 7.39
CA ILE A 76 -6.84 6.05 7.99
C ILE A 76 -6.87 5.83 9.50
N LYS A 77 -6.95 6.92 10.27
CA LYS A 77 -6.97 6.90 11.75
C LYS A 77 -8.32 7.34 12.29
N ILE A 78 -8.80 6.68 13.34
CA ILE A 78 -10.04 7.01 14.05
C ILE A 78 -9.76 7.21 15.54
N GLY A 79 -10.37 8.25 16.12
CA GLY A 79 -10.19 8.58 17.53
C GLY A 79 -11.24 9.54 18.06
N THR A 80 -10.96 10.17 19.19
CA THR A 80 -11.85 11.15 19.82
C THR A 80 -11.90 12.46 19.01
N TRP A 81 -12.86 13.34 19.29
CA TRP A 81 -12.93 14.67 18.68
C TRP A 81 -11.68 15.53 18.90
N THR A 82 -10.93 15.26 19.97
CA THR A 82 -9.70 16.00 20.31
C THR A 82 -8.47 15.52 19.55
N MET A 83 -8.58 14.41 18.81
CA MET A 83 -7.49 13.90 17.97
C MET A 83 -7.11 14.94 16.91
N LYS A 84 -5.81 15.14 16.73
CA LYS A 84 -5.25 16.10 15.79
C LYS A 84 -4.35 15.39 14.79
N TYR A 85 -4.20 16.00 13.61
CA TYR A 85 -3.20 15.60 12.63
C TYR A 85 -1.81 15.43 13.26
N SER A 86 -1.37 16.41 14.07
CA SER A 86 -0.04 16.43 14.70
C SER A 86 0.22 15.29 15.69
N ASP A 87 -0.83 14.59 16.15
CA ASP A 87 -0.66 13.44 17.03
C ASP A 87 0.05 12.26 16.30
N PHE A 88 0.16 12.34 14.97
CA PHE A 88 0.75 11.32 14.09
C PHE A 88 2.07 11.77 13.43
N ASP A 89 2.63 12.92 13.79
CA ASP A 89 3.86 13.46 13.20
C ASP A 89 5.03 12.45 13.30
N ASP A 90 5.13 11.72 14.41
CA ASP A 90 6.15 10.68 14.61
C ASP A 90 5.95 9.47 13.66
N GLU A 91 4.71 9.06 13.40
CA GLU A 91 4.40 7.97 12.47
C GLU A 91 4.76 8.37 11.03
N ILE A 92 4.38 9.58 10.63
CA ILE A 92 4.68 10.14 9.30
C ILE A 92 6.19 10.32 9.13
N SER A 93 6.88 10.92 10.11
CA SER A 93 8.34 11.09 10.07
C SER A 93 9.08 9.75 10.00
N LYS A 94 8.58 8.72 10.70
CA LYS A 94 9.16 7.38 10.62
C LYS A 94 8.97 6.78 9.22
N TYR A 95 7.78 6.93 8.64
CA TYR A 95 7.52 6.50 7.27
C TYR A 95 8.44 7.20 6.27
N ASP A 96 8.57 8.53 6.37
CA ASP A 96 9.41 9.34 5.49
C ASP A 96 10.88 8.89 5.54
N LYS A 97 11.44 8.70 6.74
CA LYS A 97 12.82 8.21 6.91
C LYS A 97 13.05 6.84 6.27
N ILE A 98 12.10 5.92 6.41
CA ILE A 98 12.19 4.59 5.79
C ILE A 98 12.14 4.74 4.26
N LYS A 99 11.26 5.58 3.73
CA LYS A 99 11.14 5.82 2.29
C LYS A 99 12.40 6.45 1.71
N GLU A 100 12.99 7.43 2.39
CA GLU A 100 14.25 8.06 2.00
C GLU A 100 15.40 7.05 1.93
N GLN A 101 15.53 6.18 2.94
CA GLN A 101 16.52 5.10 2.93
C GLN A 101 16.33 4.12 1.76
N GLN A 102 15.09 3.78 1.43
CA GLN A 102 14.78 2.94 0.27
C GLN A 102 15.19 3.62 -1.05
N ILE A 103 14.89 4.92 -1.18
CA ILE A 103 15.28 5.72 -2.35
C ILE A 103 16.80 5.77 -2.49
N GLU A 104 17.53 5.99 -1.40
CA GLU A 104 18.99 6.03 -1.40
C GLU A 104 19.59 4.71 -1.92
N ILE A 105 19.08 3.57 -1.44
CA ILE A 105 19.53 2.24 -1.89
C ILE A 105 19.25 2.06 -3.39
N ILE A 106 18.06 2.43 -3.86
CA ILE A 106 17.68 2.34 -5.28
C ILE A 106 18.60 3.23 -6.13
N GLN A 107 18.85 4.47 -5.72
CA GLN A 107 19.74 5.38 -6.44
C GLN A 107 21.19 4.87 -6.50
N ASN A 108 21.70 4.31 -5.41
CA ASN A 108 23.05 3.73 -5.35
C ASN A 108 23.21 2.53 -6.30
N SER A 109 22.12 1.80 -6.58
CA SER A 109 22.10 0.72 -7.59
C SER A 109 22.01 1.22 -9.04
N LYS A 110 21.91 2.54 -9.26
CA LYS A 110 21.73 3.20 -10.57
C LYS A 110 20.42 2.83 -11.28
N VAL A 111 19.45 2.34 -10.53
CA VAL A 111 18.08 2.06 -10.99
C VAL A 111 17.26 3.34 -10.82
N ALA A 112 16.64 3.81 -11.89
CA ALA A 112 15.63 4.86 -11.84
C ALA A 112 14.24 4.27 -11.66
N THR A 113 13.94 3.18 -12.36
CA THR A 113 12.70 2.44 -12.19
C THR A 113 12.85 0.95 -12.51
N ILE A 114 11.91 0.14 -12.03
CA ILE A 114 11.81 -1.28 -12.32
C ILE A 114 10.45 -1.56 -12.96
N GLU A 115 10.48 -2.24 -14.08
CA GLU A 115 9.28 -2.73 -14.75
C GLU A 115 9.18 -4.25 -14.65
N VAL A 116 7.96 -4.75 -14.44
CA VAL A 116 7.64 -6.17 -14.55
C VAL A 116 6.76 -6.38 -15.77
N GLU A 117 7.24 -7.23 -16.66
CA GLU A 117 6.59 -7.54 -17.93
C GLU A 117 6.16 -9.00 -17.95
N LYS A 118 4.93 -9.26 -18.40
CA LYS A 118 4.46 -10.64 -18.62
C LYS A 118 4.74 -11.07 -20.05
N THR A 119 5.34 -12.25 -20.19
CA THR A 119 5.56 -12.86 -21.51
C THR A 119 4.20 -13.19 -22.14
N PRO A 120 3.93 -12.71 -23.36
CA PRO A 120 2.63 -12.90 -23.99
C PRO A 120 2.41 -14.37 -24.34
N LYS A 121 1.18 -14.85 -24.17
CA LYS A 121 0.78 -16.12 -24.77
C LYS A 121 0.72 -15.94 -26.29
N LYS A 122 0.91 -17.02 -27.06
CA LYS A 122 0.83 -17.04 -28.54
C LYS A 122 -0.44 -16.39 -29.14
N SER A 123 -1.48 -16.17 -28.33
CA SER A 123 -2.76 -15.55 -28.72
C SER A 123 -2.88 -14.04 -28.38
N GLU A 124 -1.91 -13.44 -27.68
CA GLU A 124 -1.93 -12.03 -27.26
C GLU A 124 -0.90 -11.21 -28.05
N ASN A 125 -1.32 -10.02 -28.52
CA ASN A 125 -0.54 -9.19 -29.45
C ASN A 125 0.37 -8.14 -28.77
N SER A 126 0.38 -8.05 -27.44
CA SER A 126 1.17 -7.03 -26.74
C SER A 126 1.61 -7.49 -25.36
N ASN A 127 2.85 -7.17 -25.02
CA ASN A 127 3.40 -7.38 -23.70
C ASN A 127 2.74 -6.39 -22.73
N LYS A 128 2.22 -6.88 -21.61
CA LYS A 128 1.75 -6.03 -20.51
C LYS A 128 2.92 -5.77 -19.58
N SER A 129 3.29 -4.51 -19.41
CA SER A 129 4.35 -4.06 -18.48
C SER A 129 3.74 -3.15 -17.41
N TYR A 130 4.27 -3.24 -16.20
CA TYR A 130 3.88 -2.40 -15.06
C TYR A 130 5.12 -1.89 -14.34
N THR A 131 5.13 -0.59 -14.07
CA THR A 131 6.15 0.08 -13.27
C THR A 131 5.93 -0.17 -11.78
N LEU A 132 6.97 -0.59 -11.08
CA LEU A 132 6.92 -0.85 -9.65
C LEU A 132 6.96 0.44 -8.83
N THR A 133 6.27 0.43 -7.69
CA THR A 133 6.38 1.49 -6.67
C THR A 133 7.74 1.45 -5.97
N ILE A 134 8.17 2.53 -5.31
CA ILE A 134 9.45 2.60 -4.58
C ILE A 134 9.64 1.42 -3.60
N LYS A 135 8.59 1.10 -2.83
CA LYS A 135 8.62 -0.02 -1.88
C LYS A 135 8.85 -1.36 -2.59
N GLU A 136 8.14 -1.60 -3.69
CA GLU A 136 8.27 -2.83 -4.48
C GLU A 136 9.64 -2.89 -5.17
N MET A 137 10.14 -1.76 -5.67
CA MET A 137 11.47 -1.67 -6.26
C MET A 137 12.54 -2.06 -5.25
N TYR A 138 12.48 -1.49 -4.04
CA TYR A 138 13.38 -1.83 -2.95
C TYR A 138 13.31 -3.32 -2.59
N GLN A 139 12.10 -3.90 -2.52
CA GLN A 139 11.91 -5.33 -2.24
C GLN A 139 12.53 -6.22 -3.32
N VAL A 140 12.30 -5.90 -4.60
CA VAL A 140 12.86 -6.65 -5.75
C VAL A 140 14.38 -6.54 -5.77
N LEU A 141 14.92 -5.34 -5.58
CA LEU A 141 16.36 -5.09 -5.56
C LEU A 141 17.03 -5.87 -4.42
N THR A 142 16.51 -5.76 -3.20
CA THR A 142 17.01 -6.50 -2.04
C THR A 142 16.93 -8.01 -2.25
N LEU A 143 15.81 -8.49 -2.80
CA LEU A 143 15.63 -9.90 -3.12
C LEU A 143 16.75 -10.36 -4.06
N ILE A 144 16.92 -9.68 -5.19
CA ILE A 144 17.88 -10.02 -6.24
C ILE A 144 19.33 -9.97 -5.73
N GLU A 145 19.69 -8.96 -4.93
CA GLU A 145 21.03 -8.86 -4.34
C GLU A 145 21.37 -10.02 -3.39
N THR A 146 20.36 -10.64 -2.77
CA THR A 146 20.54 -11.80 -1.88
C THR A 146 20.56 -13.14 -2.61
N LEU A 147 20.29 -13.16 -3.91
CA LEU A 147 20.24 -14.41 -4.68
C LEU A 147 21.65 -14.95 -4.91
N ASN A 148 21.78 -16.26 -4.74
CA ASN A 148 23.00 -16.98 -5.11
C ASN A 148 22.86 -17.52 -6.54
N PHE A 149 23.47 -16.82 -7.48
CA PHE A 149 23.47 -17.21 -8.89
C PHE A 149 24.46 -18.36 -9.14
N ILE A 150 23.97 -19.43 -9.74
CA ILE A 150 24.74 -20.60 -10.17
C ILE A 150 24.68 -20.72 -11.70
N PRO A 151 25.58 -21.46 -12.37
CA PRO A 151 25.47 -21.69 -13.80
C PRO A 151 24.09 -22.26 -14.17
N LYS A 152 23.47 -21.73 -15.22
CA LYS A 152 22.12 -22.11 -15.62
C LYS A 152 22.06 -23.58 -16.00
N THR A 153 21.17 -24.32 -15.33
CA THR A 153 20.93 -25.76 -15.52
C THR A 153 19.58 -26.05 -16.18
N CYS A 154 18.62 -25.13 -16.04
CA CYS A 154 17.28 -25.27 -16.57
C CYS A 154 17.06 -24.41 -17.82
N ASN A 155 16.16 -24.81 -18.71
CA ASN A 155 15.75 -24.03 -19.89
C ASN A 155 14.23 -23.96 -19.95
N ASN A 156 13.65 -23.36 -18.90
CA ASN A 156 12.21 -23.27 -18.73
C ASN A 156 11.66 -22.08 -19.53
N GLU A 157 10.34 -22.06 -19.75
CA GLU A 157 9.68 -20.94 -20.41
C GLU A 157 9.68 -19.72 -19.48
N VAL A 158 10.13 -18.58 -20.01
CA VAL A 158 10.05 -17.29 -19.31
C VAL A 158 8.59 -16.88 -19.25
N ILE A 159 8.12 -16.59 -18.03
CA ILE A 159 6.73 -16.18 -17.77
C ILE A 159 6.63 -14.68 -17.48
N TYR A 160 7.67 -14.12 -16.87
CA TYR A 160 7.79 -12.70 -16.56
C TYR A 160 9.24 -12.25 -16.74
N SER A 161 9.45 -10.96 -16.99
CA SER A 161 10.77 -10.32 -17.00
C SER A 161 10.74 -9.11 -16.08
N ILE A 162 11.75 -9.00 -15.22
CA ILE A 162 12.02 -7.80 -14.42
C ILE A 162 13.07 -6.99 -15.16
N LYS A 163 12.77 -5.75 -15.50
CA LYS A 163 13.65 -4.84 -16.24
C LYS A 163 14.10 -3.70 -15.35
N TYR A 164 15.40 -3.52 -15.22
CA TYR A 164 15.98 -2.38 -14.53
C TYR A 164 16.27 -1.28 -15.54
N ILE A 165 15.66 -0.12 -15.31
CA ILE A 165 15.72 1.04 -16.20
C ILE A 165 16.49 2.14 -15.47
N ASN A 166 17.44 2.77 -16.16
CA ASN A 166 18.20 3.89 -15.64
C ASN A 166 17.54 5.25 -15.95
N GLU A 167 18.16 6.34 -15.49
CA GLU A 167 17.64 7.70 -15.66
C GLU A 167 17.49 8.13 -17.14
N ASN A 168 18.21 7.49 -18.05
CA ASN A 168 18.12 7.76 -19.49
C ASN A 168 17.02 6.91 -20.17
N GLU A 169 16.11 6.33 -19.39
CA GLU A 169 15.03 5.44 -19.85
C GLU A 169 15.53 4.20 -20.61
N SER A 170 16.79 3.80 -20.38
CA SER A 170 17.37 2.62 -21.03
C SER A 170 17.38 1.43 -20.08
N VAL A 171 16.91 0.29 -20.57
CA VAL A 171 17.01 -1.00 -19.88
C VAL A 171 18.48 -1.43 -19.90
N PHE A 172 19.08 -1.56 -18.72
CA PHE A 172 20.49 -1.95 -18.61
C PHE A 172 20.67 -3.35 -18.02
N MET A 173 19.61 -3.93 -17.44
CA MET A 173 19.62 -5.28 -16.90
C MET A 173 18.22 -5.90 -16.97
N THR A 174 18.14 -7.17 -17.37
CA THR A 174 16.89 -7.94 -17.40
C THR A 174 17.07 -9.24 -16.63
N TYR A 175 16.15 -9.51 -15.73
CA TYR A 175 16.03 -10.78 -15.01
C TYR A 175 14.80 -11.52 -15.50
N ASN A 176 15.01 -12.70 -16.08
CA ASN A 176 13.93 -13.54 -16.58
C ASN A 176 13.44 -14.48 -15.49
N ILE A 177 12.13 -14.50 -15.26
CA ILE A 177 11.48 -15.37 -14.30
C ILE A 177 10.91 -16.55 -15.05
N GLU A 178 11.36 -17.73 -14.68
CA GLU A 178 10.95 -19.01 -15.25
C GLU A 178 10.24 -19.84 -14.17
N ALA A 179 9.13 -20.50 -14.52
CA ALA A 179 8.49 -21.46 -13.63
C ALA A 179 9.21 -22.81 -13.70
N GLY A 180 9.76 -23.30 -12.58
CA GLY A 180 10.42 -24.60 -12.48
C GLY A 180 10.08 -25.33 -11.17
N ASP A 181 9.67 -26.60 -11.23
CA ASP A 181 9.47 -27.46 -10.06
C ASP A 181 8.66 -26.85 -8.89
N GLY A 182 7.68 -25.99 -9.21
CA GLY A 182 6.82 -25.30 -8.24
C GLY A 182 7.43 -24.05 -7.59
N ARG A 183 8.59 -23.58 -8.08
CA ARG A 183 9.28 -22.36 -7.63
C ARG A 183 9.73 -21.52 -8.82
N TYR A 184 10.02 -20.25 -8.58
CA TYR A 184 10.65 -19.42 -9.60
C TYR A 184 12.15 -19.64 -9.67
N HIS A 185 12.64 -19.71 -10.90
CA HIS A 185 14.03 -19.58 -11.26
C HIS A 185 14.20 -18.20 -11.86
N ILE A 186 15.18 -17.45 -11.37
CA ILE A 186 15.53 -16.15 -11.94
C ILE A 186 16.83 -16.31 -12.71
N SER A 187 16.80 -16.06 -14.02
CA SER A 187 17.98 -16.10 -14.87
C SER A 187 18.40 -14.70 -15.32
N CYS A 188 19.70 -14.50 -15.46
CA CYS A 188 20.32 -13.25 -15.93
C CYS A 188 21.04 -13.49 -17.27
N ASP A 189 21.34 -12.41 -17.99
CA ASP A 189 21.95 -12.43 -19.33
C ASP A 189 23.33 -13.12 -19.38
N ASP A 190 23.98 -13.32 -18.23
CA ASP A 190 25.27 -14.00 -18.08
C ASP A 190 25.18 -15.55 -18.04
N LYS A 191 24.01 -16.12 -18.33
CA LYS A 191 23.71 -17.55 -18.28
C LYS A 191 23.85 -18.15 -16.87
N THR A 192 23.59 -17.36 -15.84
CA THR A 192 23.39 -17.85 -14.48
C THR A 192 21.89 -17.92 -14.15
N GLU A 193 21.54 -18.73 -13.16
CA GLU A 193 20.21 -18.78 -12.57
C GLU A 193 20.28 -18.84 -11.04
N ALA A 194 19.24 -18.34 -10.39
CA ALA A 194 19.02 -18.50 -8.96
C ALA A 194 17.65 -19.16 -8.73
N ILE A 195 17.63 -20.22 -7.93
CA ILE A 195 16.40 -20.91 -7.54
C ILE A 195 15.89 -20.28 -6.25
N LEU A 196 14.68 -19.72 -6.28
CA LEU A 196 14.14 -19.04 -5.12
C LEU A 196 13.76 -20.05 -4.04
N SER A 197 14.05 -19.72 -2.77
CA SER A 197 13.44 -20.40 -1.63
C SER A 197 11.93 -20.14 -1.61
N THR A 198 11.17 -20.94 -0.86
CA THR A 198 9.72 -20.73 -0.69
C THR A 198 9.38 -19.32 -0.21
N SER A 199 10.17 -18.76 0.72
CA SER A 199 9.96 -17.41 1.24
C SER A 199 10.16 -16.35 0.17
N GLN A 200 11.26 -16.44 -0.59
CA GLN A 200 11.57 -15.53 -1.69
C GLN A 200 10.52 -15.62 -2.80
N ASN A 201 10.07 -16.83 -3.11
CA ASN A 201 9.03 -17.08 -4.11
C ASN A 201 7.70 -16.41 -3.71
N ASN A 202 7.32 -16.49 -2.44
CA ASN A 202 6.11 -15.83 -1.93
C ASN A 202 6.22 -14.31 -2.01
N GLN A 203 7.37 -13.74 -1.60
CA GLN A 203 7.61 -12.28 -1.70
C GLN A 203 7.48 -11.77 -3.14
N LEU A 204 8.08 -12.47 -4.10
CA LEU A 204 7.99 -12.09 -5.51
C LEU A 204 6.56 -12.29 -6.06
N ASN A 205 5.87 -13.35 -5.66
CA ASN A 205 4.48 -13.59 -6.06
C ASN A 205 3.52 -12.51 -5.58
N GLU A 206 3.68 -12.00 -4.35
CA GLU A 206 2.84 -10.90 -3.85
C GLU A 206 2.94 -9.65 -4.74
N ILE A 207 4.14 -9.34 -5.24
CA ILE A 207 4.38 -8.22 -6.13
C ILE A 207 3.78 -8.49 -7.51
N ILE A 208 4.05 -9.65 -8.11
CA ILE A 208 3.59 -9.97 -9.47
C ILE A 208 2.06 -10.09 -9.56
N ASN A 209 1.43 -10.79 -8.62
CA ASN A 209 -0.02 -11.03 -8.61
C ASN A 209 -0.84 -9.74 -8.36
N LYS A 210 -0.20 -8.66 -7.90
CA LYS A 210 -0.83 -7.34 -7.83
C LYS A 210 -1.12 -6.77 -9.22
N TYR A 211 -0.33 -7.16 -10.23
CA TYR A 211 -0.39 -6.60 -11.58
C TYR A 211 -0.98 -7.56 -12.63
N PHE A 212 -0.92 -8.88 -12.43
CA PHE A 212 -1.31 -9.91 -13.42
C PHE A 212 -2.19 -11.02 -12.85
#